data_AF-A0A3B0VGI8-F1
#
_entry.id   AF-A0A3B0VGI8-F1
#
_cell.length_a   1.000
_cell.length_b   1.000
_cell.length_c   1.000
_cell.angle_alpha   90.00
_cell.angle_beta   90.00
_cell.angle_gamma   90.00
#
_symmetry.space_group_name_H-M   'P 1'
#
loop_
_entity.id
_entity.type
_entity.pdbx_description
1 polymer ?
#
loop_
_entity_poly.entity_id
_entity_poly.type
_entity_poly.pdbx_seq_one_letter_code
_entity_poly.pdbx_strand_id
1 'polypeptide(L)'
;EQARIIQIPNIGVNAPVVPGAYDWEQLKRGVGYRIGSALPGQTGNMVLAAHNDIYGEIFRDLDQLSPGDEFSVSTGARSYTYVVTKIEIVEPTEVDVMQPTDYASATLISCYPYRINTQRIIVFADLKTDTLSS
;
A
#
# COMPACT_ATOMS: atom_id res chain seq x y z
N GLU A 1 5.18 7.89 -13.07
CA GLU A 1 3.78 8.26 -13.38
C GLU A 1 2.91 8.02 -12.16
N GLN A 2 1.69 8.52 -12.14
CA GLN A 2 0.79 8.31 -11.01
C GLN A 2 0.23 6.87 -10.98
N ALA A 3 0.12 6.32 -9.77
CA ALA A 3 -0.57 5.05 -9.51
C ALA A 3 -2.05 5.15 -9.89
N ARG A 4 -2.58 4.13 -10.56
CA ARG A 4 -3.98 4.09 -11.02
C ARG A 4 -4.74 2.88 -10.52
N ILE A 5 -4.08 1.73 -10.42
CA ILE A 5 -4.68 0.46 -9.99
C ILE A 5 -3.68 -0.25 -9.09
N ILE A 6 -4.15 -0.82 -8.00
CA ILE A 6 -3.41 -1.79 -7.18
C ILE A 6 -4.09 -3.15 -7.27
N GLN A 7 -3.27 -4.20 -7.40
CA GLN A 7 -3.72 -5.59 -7.38
C GLN A 7 -2.92 -6.37 -6.33
N ILE A 8 -3.62 -7.08 -5.45
CA ILE A 8 -3.02 -7.95 -4.43
C ILE A 8 -3.67 -9.33 -4.58
N PRO A 9 -3.10 -10.22 -5.41
CA PRO A 9 -3.74 -11.50 -5.77
C PRO A 9 -4.07 -12.39 -4.58
N ASN A 10 -3.16 -12.49 -3.59
CA ASN A 10 -3.32 -13.36 -2.43
C ASN A 10 -4.58 -13.06 -1.59
N ILE A 11 -5.05 -11.82 -1.62
CA ILE A 11 -6.25 -11.39 -0.89
C ILE A 11 -7.34 -10.87 -1.83
N GLY A 12 -7.25 -11.18 -3.13
CA GLY A 12 -8.29 -10.88 -4.12
C GLY A 12 -8.53 -9.40 -4.40
N VAL A 13 -7.60 -8.51 -4.05
CA VAL A 13 -7.76 -7.07 -4.25
C VAL A 13 -7.46 -6.68 -5.70
N ASN A 14 -8.37 -5.90 -6.29
CA ASN A 14 -8.17 -5.19 -7.55
C ASN A 14 -8.95 -3.88 -7.50
N ALA A 15 -8.25 -2.78 -7.20
CA ALA A 15 -8.90 -1.53 -6.83
C ALA A 15 -8.24 -0.30 -7.47
N PRO A 16 -9.02 0.76 -7.78
CA PRO A 16 -8.47 2.01 -8.27
C PRO A 16 -7.69 2.74 -7.16
N VAL A 17 -6.62 3.41 -7.59
CA VAL A 17 -5.83 4.31 -6.74
C VAL A 17 -6.26 5.75 -7.02
N VAL A 18 -6.66 6.47 -5.95
CA VAL A 18 -7.17 7.83 -6.00
C VAL A 18 -6.11 8.79 -5.46
N PRO A 19 -5.66 9.78 -6.27
CA PRO A 19 -4.73 10.81 -5.83
C PRO A 19 -5.27 11.65 -4.67
N GLY A 20 -4.44 11.91 -3.66
CA GLY A 20 -4.74 12.94 -2.65
C GLY A 20 -5.73 12.56 -1.56
N ALA A 21 -6.22 11.32 -1.55
CA ALA A 21 -7.06 10.83 -0.48
C ALA A 21 -6.20 10.43 0.73
N TYR A 22 -5.94 11.38 1.62
CA TYR A 22 -5.28 11.13 2.92
C TYR A 22 -6.14 11.51 4.13
N ASP A 23 -7.29 12.18 3.90
CA ASP A 23 -8.33 12.27 4.92
C ASP A 23 -9.10 10.94 4.93
N TRP A 24 -9.38 10.40 6.13
CA TRP A 24 -10.15 9.17 6.32
C TRP A 24 -11.54 9.26 5.65
N GLU A 25 -12.08 10.48 5.57
CA GLU A 25 -13.29 10.82 4.82
C GLU A 25 -13.16 10.71 3.28
N GLN A 26 -11.95 10.76 2.73
CA GLN A 26 -11.70 10.72 1.28
C GLN A 26 -11.34 9.31 0.75
N LEU A 27 -10.89 8.43 1.64
CA LEU A 27 -10.64 7.00 1.35
C LEU A 27 -11.91 6.22 0.95
N LYS A 28 -13.09 6.86 0.98
CA LYS A 28 -14.38 6.30 0.53
C LYS A 28 -14.42 5.91 -0.95
N ARG A 29 -13.44 6.36 -1.76
CA ARG A 29 -13.46 6.25 -3.23
C ARG A 29 -12.52 5.18 -3.80
N GLY A 30 -11.70 4.54 -2.98
CA GLY A 30 -10.68 3.58 -3.41
C GLY A 30 -9.43 3.65 -2.55
N VAL A 31 -8.31 3.17 -3.09
CA VAL A 31 -7.02 3.22 -2.40
C VAL A 31 -6.43 4.62 -2.53
N GLY A 32 -6.28 5.33 -1.43
CA GLY A 32 -5.70 6.66 -1.39
C GLY A 32 -4.18 6.63 -1.56
N TYR A 33 -3.67 7.49 -2.44
CA TYR A 33 -2.24 7.75 -2.58
C TYR A 33 -1.85 9.01 -1.81
N ARG A 34 -0.83 8.92 -0.94
CA ARG A 34 -0.30 10.05 -0.17
C ARG A 34 0.50 10.99 -1.07
N ILE A 35 0.00 12.21 -1.26
CA ILE A 35 0.72 13.26 -1.98
C ILE A 35 2.06 13.55 -1.29
N GLY A 36 3.13 13.63 -2.08
CA GLY A 36 4.49 13.86 -1.60
C GLY A 36 5.25 12.59 -1.22
N SER A 37 4.61 11.41 -1.24
CA SER A 37 5.32 10.12 -1.19
C SER A 37 5.91 9.77 -2.56
N ALA A 38 6.74 8.72 -2.66
CA ALA A 38 7.33 8.32 -3.93
C ALA A 38 6.27 7.87 -4.95
N LEU A 39 6.57 8.03 -6.24
CA LEU A 39 5.74 7.45 -7.32
C LEU A 39 6.12 5.96 -7.54
N PRO A 40 5.24 5.15 -8.15
CA PRO A 40 5.54 3.77 -8.53
C PRO A 40 6.90 3.61 -9.21
N GLY A 41 7.73 2.71 -8.67
CA GLY A 41 9.07 2.39 -9.14
C GLY A 41 10.16 3.45 -8.91
N GLN A 42 9.85 4.58 -8.27
CA GLN A 42 10.86 5.58 -7.90
C GLN A 42 11.51 5.23 -6.57
N THR A 43 12.77 5.64 -6.40
CA THR A 43 13.44 5.65 -5.10
C THR A 43 12.62 6.45 -4.08
N GLY A 44 12.48 5.90 -2.87
CA GLY A 44 11.62 6.41 -1.82
C GLY A 44 10.50 5.44 -1.49
N ASN A 45 9.63 5.87 -0.58
CA ASN A 45 8.50 5.09 -0.08
C ASN A 45 7.20 5.61 -0.70
N MET A 46 6.51 4.77 -1.48
CA MET A 46 5.17 5.04 -1.97
C MET A 46 4.14 4.63 -0.91
N VAL A 47 3.33 5.58 -0.44
CA VAL A 47 2.36 5.30 0.64
C VAL A 47 0.94 5.23 0.10
N LEU A 48 0.31 4.09 0.34
CA LEU A 48 -1.07 3.79 -0.06
C LEU A 48 -1.91 3.44 1.18
N ALA A 49 -3.12 3.96 1.27
CA ALA A 49 -4.04 3.69 2.37
C ALA A 49 -5.44 3.34 1.86
N ALA A 50 -6.15 2.45 2.54
CA ALA A 50 -7.57 2.18 2.25
C ALA A 50 -8.30 1.70 3.50
N HIS A 51 -9.63 1.84 3.50
CA HIS A 51 -10.49 1.35 4.57
C HIS A 51 -10.50 -0.19 4.65
N ASN A 52 -10.58 -0.71 5.87
CA ASN A 52 -10.73 -2.13 6.19
C ASN A 52 -12.19 -2.53 6.48
N ASP A 53 -13.08 -1.58 6.80
CA ASP A 53 -14.41 -1.84 7.38
C ASP A 53 -15.60 -1.13 6.71
N ILE A 54 -15.32 -0.21 5.78
CA ILE A 54 -16.32 0.54 5.01
C ILE A 54 -15.86 0.73 3.56
N TYR A 55 -16.80 1.05 2.66
CA TYR A 55 -16.52 1.39 1.25
C TYR A 55 -15.69 0.35 0.47
N GLY A 56 -16.15 -0.90 0.52
CA GLY A 56 -15.54 -2.02 -0.21
C GLY A 56 -14.47 -2.77 0.56
N GLU A 57 -14.09 -2.30 1.76
CA GLU A 57 -13.20 -3.03 2.69
C GLU A 57 -11.89 -3.48 2.01
N ILE A 58 -11.34 -2.64 1.12
CA ILE A 58 -10.30 -3.02 0.15
C ILE A 58 -9.06 -3.60 0.84
N PHE A 59 -8.68 -3.07 2.01
CA PHE A 59 -7.51 -3.52 2.78
C PHE A 59 -7.90 -4.29 4.04
N ARG A 60 -9.08 -4.91 4.06
CA ARG A 60 -9.56 -5.71 5.20
C ARG A 60 -8.60 -6.83 5.58
N ASP A 61 -8.10 -7.54 4.57
CA ASP A 61 -7.37 -8.79 4.73
C ASP A 61 -5.85 -8.59 4.62
N LEU A 62 -5.33 -7.37 4.85
CA LEU A 62 -3.88 -7.13 4.84
C LEU A 62 -3.14 -7.98 5.89
N ASP A 63 -3.81 -8.42 6.95
CA ASP A 63 -3.29 -9.32 7.98
C ASP A 63 -3.09 -10.76 7.49
N GLN A 64 -3.66 -11.13 6.34
CA GLN A 64 -3.45 -12.43 5.69
C GLN A 64 -2.20 -12.46 4.80
N LEU A 65 -1.60 -11.31 4.51
CA LEU A 65 -0.35 -11.27 3.75
C LEU A 65 0.81 -11.82 4.57
N SER A 66 1.86 -12.24 3.89
CA SER A 66 3.11 -12.70 4.51
C SER A 66 4.33 -12.17 3.73
N PRO A 67 5.51 -12.08 4.37
CA PRO A 67 6.74 -11.80 3.65
C PRO A 67 6.95 -12.75 2.47
N GLY A 68 7.24 -12.21 1.29
CA GLY A 68 7.31 -12.94 0.03
C GLY A 68 6.07 -12.80 -0.86
N ASP A 69 4.93 -12.37 -0.31
CA ASP A 69 3.73 -12.10 -1.10
C ASP A 69 3.94 -10.90 -2.03
N GLU A 70 3.27 -10.90 -3.18
CA GLU A 70 3.42 -9.86 -4.18
C GLU A 70 2.15 -9.05 -4.36
N PHE A 71 2.33 -7.77 -4.63
CA PHE A 71 1.29 -6.91 -5.21
C PHE A 71 1.85 -6.09 -6.35
N SER A 72 0.98 -5.62 -7.23
CA SER A 72 1.37 -4.75 -8.34
C SER A 72 0.64 -3.42 -8.28
N VAL A 73 1.34 -2.37 -8.69
CA VAL A 73 0.78 -1.03 -8.88
C VAL A 73 0.96 -0.62 -10.33
N SER A 74 -0.15 -0.41 -11.01
CA SER A 74 -0.18 -0.07 -12.43
C SER A 74 -0.40 1.43 -12.63
N THR A 75 0.36 2.01 -13.56
CA THR A 75 0.25 3.38 -14.05
C THR A 75 -0.39 3.40 -15.44
N GLY A 76 -0.32 4.52 -16.16
CA GLY A 76 -0.78 4.59 -17.55
C GLY A 76 0.12 3.81 -18.51
N ALA A 77 1.41 3.71 -18.20
CA ALA A 77 2.42 3.12 -19.08
C ALA A 77 2.97 1.76 -18.60
N ARG A 78 3.03 1.50 -17.29
CA ARG A 78 3.78 0.36 -16.73
C ARG A 78 3.10 -0.22 -15.49
N SER A 79 3.44 -1.45 -15.15
CA SER A 79 3.10 -2.07 -13.87
C SER A 79 4.38 -2.34 -13.09
N TYR A 80 4.32 -2.11 -11.78
CA TYR A 80 5.45 -2.25 -10.86
C TYR A 80 5.08 -3.28 -9.80
N THR A 81 5.85 -4.35 -9.68
CA THR A 81 5.62 -5.41 -8.70
C THR A 81 6.43 -5.12 -7.44
N TYR A 82 5.80 -5.25 -6.28
CA TYR A 82 6.40 -5.10 -4.96
C TYR A 82 6.27 -6.42 -4.19
N VAL A 83 7.30 -6.77 -3.43
CA VAL A 83 7.34 -7.98 -2.60
C VAL A 83 7.25 -7.56 -1.14
N VAL A 84 6.27 -8.08 -0.41
CA VAL A 84 6.08 -7.84 1.01
C VAL A 84 7.32 -8.32 1.77
N THR A 85 7.86 -7.45 2.63
CA THR A 85 9.03 -7.75 3.45
C THR A 85 8.68 -7.87 4.93
N LYS A 86 7.70 -7.09 5.40
CA LYS A 86 7.30 -7.05 6.81
C LYS A 86 5.86 -6.59 6.97
N ILE A 87 5.21 -7.06 8.04
CA ILE A 87 3.91 -6.58 8.50
C ILE A 87 4.02 -6.18 9.96
N GLU A 88 3.46 -5.04 10.32
CA GLU A 88 3.46 -4.51 11.70
C GLU A 88 2.10 -3.97 12.10
N ILE A 89 1.81 -4.07 13.41
CA ILE A 89 0.70 -3.35 14.03
C ILE A 89 1.29 -2.22 14.86
N VAL A 90 0.91 -0.98 14.56
CA VAL A 90 1.46 0.22 15.19
C VAL A 90 0.36 1.13 15.73
N GLU A 91 0.75 2.04 16.62
CA GLU A 91 -0.14 3.09 17.10
C GLU A 91 -0.45 4.11 15.98
N PRO A 92 -1.64 4.74 15.96
CA PRO A 92 -2.00 5.70 14.92
C PRO A 92 -1.06 6.92 14.82
N THR A 93 -0.29 7.19 15.88
CA THR A 93 0.69 8.28 15.95
C THR A 93 2.05 7.91 15.36
N GLU A 94 2.28 6.65 15.01
CA GLU A 94 3.54 6.15 14.45
C GLU A 94 3.64 6.52 12.96
N VAL A 95 3.97 7.79 12.69
CA VAL A 95 4.05 8.34 11.34
C VAL A 95 5.35 8.00 10.62
N ASP A 96 6.36 7.50 11.34
CA ASP A 96 7.68 7.22 10.79
C ASP A 96 7.70 6.05 9.80
N VAL A 97 6.66 5.20 9.83
CA VAL A 97 6.44 4.14 8.83
C VAL A 97 6.28 4.67 7.40
N MET A 98 6.01 5.96 7.23
CA MET A 98 5.83 6.62 5.93
C MET A 98 7.06 7.37 5.43
N GLN A 99 8.17 7.35 6.18
CA GLN A 99 9.37 8.07 5.78
C GLN A 99 9.95 7.52 4.48
N PRO A 100 10.60 8.36 3.66
CA PRO A 100 11.22 7.93 2.42
C PRO A 100 12.43 7.01 2.70
N THR A 101 12.60 6.01 1.84
CA THR A 101 13.74 5.10 1.80
C THR A 101 14.76 5.51 0.74
N ASP A 102 15.98 5.00 0.80
CA ASP A 102 17.04 5.17 -0.21
C ASP A 102 16.94 4.17 -1.38
N TYR A 103 16.01 3.21 -1.29
CA TYR A 103 15.57 2.30 -2.36
C TYR A 103 14.09 2.51 -2.69
N ALA A 104 13.59 1.87 -3.75
CA ALA A 104 12.17 1.93 -4.14
C ALA A 104 11.35 0.96 -3.28
N SER A 105 10.48 1.51 -2.43
CA SER A 105 9.62 0.77 -1.51
C SER A 105 8.18 1.25 -1.58
N ALA A 106 7.28 0.49 -0.96
CA ALA A 106 5.88 0.84 -0.78
C ALA A 106 5.38 0.42 0.61
N THR A 107 4.48 1.24 1.15
CA THR A 107 3.80 1.00 2.42
C THR A 107 2.30 0.98 2.19
N LEU A 108 1.62 -0.11 2.57
CA LEU A 108 0.16 -0.20 2.61
C LEU A 108 -0.31 -0.01 4.05
N ILE A 109 -1.32 0.85 4.25
CA ILE A 109 -1.82 1.22 5.57
C ILE A 109 -3.33 0.98 5.64
N SER A 110 -3.79 0.33 6.71
CA SER A 110 -5.20 0.30 7.07
C SER A 110 -5.43 0.36 8.58
N CYS A 111 -6.68 0.50 8.99
CA CYS A 111 -7.05 0.39 10.39
C CYS A 111 -6.97 -1.06 10.88
N TYR A 112 -6.79 -1.21 12.19
CA TYR A 112 -6.77 -2.51 12.84
C TYR A 112 -7.11 -2.36 14.34
N PRO A 113 -7.63 -3.37 15.03
CA PRO A 113 -8.30 -4.57 14.51
C PRO A 113 -9.57 -4.22 13.72
N TYR A 114 -10.03 -5.14 12.88
CA TYR A 114 -11.24 -4.96 12.07
C TYR A 114 -12.43 -4.49 12.91
N ARG A 115 -13.07 -3.38 12.49
CA ARG A 115 -14.19 -2.68 13.17
C ARG A 115 -13.90 -2.09 14.55
N ILE A 116 -12.68 -2.20 15.07
CA ILE A 116 -12.24 -1.59 16.33
C ILE A 116 -11.37 -0.36 16.06
N ASN A 117 -10.49 -0.45 15.05
CA ASN A 117 -9.73 0.68 14.46
C ASN A 117 -8.85 1.48 15.45
N THR A 118 -8.43 0.87 16.56
CA THR A 118 -7.57 1.50 17.58
C THR A 118 -6.11 1.62 17.16
N GLN A 119 -5.67 0.79 16.23
CA GLN A 119 -4.31 0.68 15.74
C GLN A 119 -4.28 0.74 14.21
N ARG A 120 -3.09 0.63 13.63
CA ARG A 120 -2.88 0.53 12.19
C ARG A 120 -2.15 -0.75 11.85
N ILE A 121 -2.58 -1.42 10.79
CA ILE A 121 -1.80 -2.45 10.13
C ILE A 121 -0.98 -1.81 9.02
N ILE A 122 0.31 -2.13 9.01
CA ILE A 122 1.29 -1.61 8.07
C ILE A 122 1.93 -2.78 7.34
N VAL A 123 1.86 -2.76 6.01
CA VAL A 123 2.57 -3.72 5.16
C VAL A 123 3.69 -2.98 4.44
N PHE A 124 4.91 -3.43 4.68
CA PHE A 124 6.12 -2.93 4.01
C PHE A 124 6.47 -3.84 2.85
N ALA A 125 6.87 -3.24 1.73
CA ALA A 125 7.27 -3.99 0.55
C ALA A 125 8.32 -3.26 -0.28
N ASP A 126 9.17 -4.04 -0.94
CA ASP A 126 10.25 -3.53 -1.78
C ASP A 126 9.93 -3.78 -3.25
N LEU A 127 10.35 -2.86 -4.13
CA LEU A 127 10.17 -3.05 -5.57
C LEU A 127 10.94 -4.31 -6.01
N LYS A 128 10.23 -5.23 -6.65
CA LYS A 128 10.82 -6.41 -7.27
C LYS A 128 11.71 -5.94 -8.42
N THR A 129 13.00 -6.02 -8.23
CA THR A 129 13.95 -5.82 -9.33
C THR A 129 13.94 -7.07 -10.19
N ASP A 130 13.76 -6.90 -11.51
CA ASP A 130 14.03 -8.00 -12.43
C ASP A 130 15.51 -8.36 -12.27
N THR A 131 15.75 -9.50 -11.63
CA THR A 131 17.01 -10.21 -11.81
C THR A 131 16.98 -10.67 -13.25
N LEU A 132 17.52 -9.85 -14.16
CA LEU A 132 17.97 -10.34 -15.45
C LEU A 132 18.83 -11.56 -15.12
N SER A 133 18.28 -12.75 -15.41
CA SER A 133 19.05 -13.99 -15.41
C SER A 133 20.26 -13.72 -16.29
N SER A 134 21.42 -13.65 -15.64
CA SER A 134 22.71 -13.52 -16.32
C SER A 134 23.00 -14.80 -17.10
#